data_AF-A0A2A2D3T6-F1
#
_entry.id   AF-A0A2A2D3T6-F1
#
_cell.length_a   1.000
_cell.length_b   1.000
_cell.length_c   1.000
_cell.angle_alpha   90.00
_cell.angle_beta   90.00
_cell.angle_gamma   90.00
#
_symmetry.space_group_name_H-M   'P 1'
#
loop_
_entity.id
_entity.type
_entity.pdbx_description
1 polymer ?
#
loop_
_entity_poly.entity_id
_entity_poly.type
_entity_poly.pdbx_seq_one_letter_code
_entity_poly.pdbx_strand_id
1 'polypeptide(L)'
;MLKDFRLDTAGVREVLRGPAVRALVDTVAAEVAASTRALVPDGVPVLVRAYTTDRGAASVVIAHPRGMALQAKHGVLTRAAGAARLEVREWGAR
;
A
#
# COMPACT_ATOMS: atom_id res chain seq x y z
N MET A 1 40.06 -7.61 -1.84
CA MET A 1 39.40 -6.49 -2.54
C MET A 1 38.41 -7.07 -3.54
N LEU A 2 37.13 -6.67 -3.46
CA LEU A 2 36.17 -6.96 -4.51
C LEU A 2 36.60 -6.20 -5.77
N LYS A 3 36.76 -6.87 -6.90
CA LYS A 3 37.25 -6.27 -8.16
C LYS A 3 36.11 -5.75 -9.06
N ASP A 4 34.92 -6.36 -8.96
CA ASP A 4 33.71 -5.96 -9.66
C ASP A 4 32.48 -6.47 -8.87
N PHE A 5 31.36 -5.74 -8.92
CA PHE A 5 30.07 -6.13 -8.35
C PHE A 5 28.99 -5.96 -9.41
N ARG A 6 28.29 -7.03 -9.75
CA ARG A 6 27.14 -7.00 -10.65
C ARG A 6 25.91 -7.45 -9.89
N LEU A 7 24.87 -6.62 -9.93
CA LEU A 7 23.58 -6.94 -9.34
C LEU A 7 22.94 -8.09 -10.14
N ASP A 8 22.67 -9.21 -9.47
CA ASP A 8 21.84 -10.26 -10.03
C ASP A 8 20.37 -9.82 -10.07
N THR A 9 19.99 -9.20 -11.19
CA THR A 9 18.62 -8.73 -11.39
C THR A 9 17.60 -9.86 -11.47
N ALA A 10 18.01 -11.08 -11.83
CA ALA A 10 17.13 -12.25 -11.89
C ALA A 10 16.81 -12.74 -10.47
N GLY A 11 17.84 -12.93 -9.64
CA GLY A 11 17.68 -13.29 -8.22
C GLY A 11 16.89 -12.24 -7.44
N VAL A 12 17.17 -10.94 -7.65
CA VAL A 12 16.38 -9.86 -7.00
C VAL A 12 14.90 -9.94 -7.42
N ARG A 13 14.62 -10.18 -8.71
CA ARG A 13 13.25 -10.32 -9.20
C ARG A 13 12.54 -11.51 -8.58
N GLU A 14 13.24 -12.63 -8.39
CA GLU A 14 12.69 -13.82 -7.72
C GLU A 14 12.29 -13.48 -6.28
N VAL A 15 13.17 -12.84 -5.52
CA VAL A 15 12.88 -12.40 -4.15
C VAL A 15 11.69 -11.45 -4.11
N LEU A 16 11.65 -10.45 -5.00
CA LEU A 16 10.56 -9.45 -5.05
C LEU A 16 9.20 -10.05 -5.41
N ARG A 17 9.17 -11.15 -6.15
CA ARG A 17 7.95 -11.90 -6.50
C ARG A 17 7.62 -13.00 -5.49
N GLY A 18 8.51 -13.24 -4.55
CA GLY A 18 8.37 -14.28 -3.55
C GLY A 18 7.27 -14.01 -2.51
N PRO A 19 6.90 -15.05 -1.75
CA PRO A 19 5.85 -14.97 -0.74
C PRO A 19 6.18 -14.01 0.41
N ALA A 20 7.47 -13.81 0.72
CA ALA A 20 7.90 -12.90 1.78
C ALA A 20 7.51 -11.44 1.49
N VAL A 21 7.76 -10.97 0.25
CA VAL A 21 7.37 -9.61 -0.15
C VAL A 21 5.86 -9.49 -0.25
N ARG A 22 5.16 -10.54 -0.69
CA ARG A 22 3.69 -10.56 -0.67
C ARG A 22 3.13 -10.40 0.75
N ALA A 23 3.64 -11.16 1.71
CA ALA A 23 3.20 -11.06 3.11
C ALA A 23 3.48 -9.68 3.71
N LEU A 24 4.62 -9.07 3.36
CA LEU A 24 4.96 -7.71 3.78
C LEU A 24 3.95 -6.67 3.24
N VAL A 25 3.62 -6.75 1.95
CA VAL A 25 2.62 -5.86 1.33
C VAL A 25 1.24 -6.06 1.96
N ASP A 26 0.80 -7.30 2.16
CA ASP A 26 -0.51 -7.60 2.73
C ASP A 26 -0.60 -7.11 4.20
N THR A 27 0.49 -7.22 4.96
CA THR A 27 0.57 -6.70 6.35
C THR A 27 0.43 -5.19 6.38
N VAL A 28 1.22 -4.47 5.57
CA VAL A 28 1.16 -3.00 5.51
C VAL A 28 -0.21 -2.53 5.02
N ALA A 29 -0.82 -3.22 4.05
CA ALA A 29 -2.18 -2.90 3.61
C ALA A 29 -3.22 -3.06 4.74
N ALA A 30 -3.07 -4.06 5.60
CA ALA A 30 -3.92 -4.24 6.77
C ALA A 30 -3.74 -3.11 7.80
N GLU A 31 -2.50 -2.65 8.03
CA GLU A 31 -2.20 -1.50 8.91
C GLU A 31 -2.79 -0.19 8.39
N VAL A 32 -2.67 0.06 7.07
CA VAL A 32 -3.30 1.22 6.42
C VAL A 32 -4.82 1.13 6.56
N ALA A 33 -5.41 -0.05 6.38
CA ALA A 33 -6.85 -0.23 6.55
C ALA A 33 -7.31 -0.03 8.00
N ALA A 34 -6.56 -0.51 8.99
CA ALA A 34 -6.85 -0.28 10.40
C ALA A 34 -6.80 1.23 10.74
N SER A 35 -5.75 1.91 10.29
CA SER A 35 -5.60 3.37 10.45
C SER A 35 -6.72 4.14 9.75
N THR A 36 -7.12 3.70 8.54
CA THR A 36 -8.25 4.27 7.81
C THR A 36 -9.56 4.12 8.59
N ARG A 37 -9.83 2.94 9.17
CA ARG A 37 -11.03 2.68 9.98
C ARG A 37 -11.12 3.61 11.19
N ALA A 38 -9.99 3.92 11.82
CA ALA A 38 -9.94 4.85 12.95
C ALA A 38 -10.22 6.32 12.58
N LEU A 39 -10.16 6.66 11.28
CA LEU A 39 -10.31 8.03 10.77
C LEU A 39 -11.64 8.27 10.04
N VAL A 40 -12.44 7.22 9.80
CA VAL A 40 -13.76 7.33 9.17
C VAL A 40 -14.86 7.17 10.23
N PRO A 41 -16.05 7.75 10.00
CA PRO A 41 -17.20 7.50 10.87
C PRO A 41 -17.57 6.01 10.96
N ASP A 42 -18.21 5.63 12.07
CA ASP A 42 -18.74 4.28 12.26
C ASP A 42 -19.68 3.86 11.12
N GLY A 43 -19.63 2.58 10.76
CA GLY A 43 -20.43 2.02 9.67
C GLY A 43 -19.90 2.31 8.26
N VAL A 44 -18.81 3.06 8.10
CA VAL A 44 -18.14 3.24 6.80
C VAL A 44 -17.24 2.03 6.50
N PRO A 45 -17.56 1.20 5.49
CA PRO A 45 -16.76 0.03 5.18
C PRO A 45 -15.40 0.40 4.57
N VAL A 46 -14.34 -0.20 5.10
CA VAL A 46 -12.98 -0.12 4.55
C VAL A 46 -12.54 -1.51 4.11
N LEU A 47 -12.34 -1.67 2.81
CA LEU A 47 -12.00 -2.93 2.17
C LEU A 47 -10.52 -2.97 1.78
N VAL A 48 -9.92 -4.15 1.92
CA VAL A 48 -8.59 -4.44 1.41
C VAL A 48 -8.73 -5.48 0.31
N ARG A 49 -8.13 -5.23 -0.84
CA ARG A 49 -8.09 -6.18 -1.95
C ARG A 49 -6.64 -6.39 -2.38
N ALA A 50 -6.15 -7.60 -2.19
CA ALA A 50 -4.85 -7.99 -2.72
C ALA A 50 -4.98 -8.34 -4.22
N TYR A 51 -3.94 -8.00 -4.98
CA TYR A 51 -3.81 -8.32 -6.40
C TYR A 51 -2.31 -8.43 -6.76
N THR A 52 -2.04 -8.68 -8.03
CA THR A 52 -0.66 -8.80 -8.53
C THR A 52 -0.50 -7.93 -9.77
N THR A 53 0.57 -7.14 -9.80
CA THR A 53 1.04 -6.48 -11.03
C THR A 53 2.18 -7.32 -11.60
N ASP A 54 3.39 -6.79 -11.60
CA ASP A 54 4.66 -7.50 -11.73
C ASP A 54 5.18 -8.05 -10.38
N ARG A 55 4.65 -7.55 -9.26
CA ARG A 55 4.90 -7.93 -7.86
C ARG A 55 3.61 -7.95 -7.04
N GLY A 56 3.66 -8.42 -5.79
CA GLY A 56 2.53 -8.36 -4.87
C GLY A 56 2.07 -6.92 -4.63
N ALA A 57 0.76 -6.68 -4.72
CA ALA A 57 0.16 -5.36 -4.54
C ALA A 57 -1.18 -5.49 -3.78
N ALA A 58 -1.61 -4.41 -3.14
CA ALA A 58 -2.90 -4.36 -2.46
C ALA A 58 -3.50 -2.96 -2.54
N SER A 59 -4.84 -2.89 -2.59
CA SER A 59 -5.59 -1.64 -2.52
C SER A 59 -6.39 -1.58 -1.24
N VAL A 60 -6.46 -0.37 -0.66
CA VAL A 60 -7.31 -0.04 0.49
C VAL A 60 -8.35 0.97 0.01
N VAL A 61 -9.63 0.66 0.23
CA VAL A 61 -10.75 1.43 -0.33
C VAL A 61 -11.75 1.77 0.76
N ILE A 62 -12.13 3.05 0.84
CA ILE A 62 -13.32 3.48 1.58
C ILE A 62 -14.54 3.20 0.69
N ALA A 63 -15.22 2.07 0.92
CA ALA A 63 -16.30 1.57 0.08
C ALA A 63 -17.65 2.25 0.38
N HIS A 64 -17.65 3.58 0.39
CA HIS A 64 -18.80 4.40 0.76
C HIS A 64 -18.92 5.63 -0.16
N PRO A 65 -20.12 6.09 -0.53
CA PRO A 65 -20.30 7.25 -1.42
C PRO A 65 -19.60 8.52 -0.94
N ARG A 66 -19.50 8.70 0.38
CA ARG A 66 -18.78 9.83 1.00
C ARG A 66 -17.24 9.66 1.03
N GLY A 67 -16.71 8.53 0.59
CA GLY A 67 -15.27 8.23 0.65
C GLY A 67 -14.41 9.26 -0.08
N MET A 68 -14.86 9.71 -1.25
CA MET A 68 -14.19 10.78 -2.01
C MET A 68 -14.18 12.10 -1.23
N ALA A 69 -15.31 12.48 -0.62
CA ALA A 69 -15.39 13.70 0.19
C ALA A 69 -14.51 13.63 1.45
N LEU A 70 -14.43 12.46 2.10
CA LEU A 70 -13.57 12.22 3.25
C LEU A 70 -12.08 12.36 2.88
N GLN A 71 -11.68 11.80 1.74
CA GLN A 71 -10.32 11.97 1.23
C GLN A 71 -10.03 13.43 0.87
N ALA A 72 -10.93 14.11 0.16
CA ALA A 72 -10.71 15.49 -0.26
C ALA A 72 -10.64 16.47 0.92
N LYS A 73 -11.49 16.29 1.95
CA LYS A 73 -11.57 17.21 3.10
C LYS A 73 -10.54 16.91 4.18
N HIS A 74 -10.21 15.64 4.40
CA HIS A 74 -9.42 15.22 5.56
C HIS A 74 -8.18 14.41 5.18
N GLY A 75 -7.97 14.07 3.91
CA GLY A 75 -6.83 13.28 3.46
C GLY A 75 -6.75 11.92 4.15
N VAL A 76 -7.89 11.28 4.44
CA VAL A 76 -7.96 10.06 5.28
C VAL A 76 -6.97 8.99 4.83
N LEU A 77 -6.95 8.62 3.55
CA LEU A 77 -6.07 7.59 3.02
C LEU A 77 -4.61 8.04 3.03
N THR A 78 -4.35 9.32 2.74
CA THR A 78 -2.99 9.89 2.77
C THR A 78 -2.41 9.88 4.17
N ARG A 79 -3.18 10.25 5.18
CA ARG A 79 -2.75 10.22 6.59
C ARG A 79 -2.59 8.80 7.10
N ALA A 80 -3.50 7.89 6.74
CA ALA A 80 -3.39 6.48 7.08
C ALA A 80 -2.14 5.84 6.47
N ALA A 81 -1.84 6.14 5.20
CA ALA A 81 -0.60 5.70 4.55
C ALA A 81 0.65 6.29 5.24
N GLY A 82 0.63 7.58 5.59
CA GLY A 82 1.71 8.22 6.35
C GLY A 82 1.93 7.60 7.73
N ALA A 83 0.87 7.19 8.43
CA ALA A 83 0.97 6.48 9.71
C ALA A 83 1.67 5.11 9.57
N ALA A 84 1.46 4.43 8.44
CA ALA A 84 2.18 3.22 8.06
C ALA A 84 3.58 3.48 7.45
N ARG A 85 4.08 4.72 7.53
CA ARG A 85 5.38 5.18 7.00
C ARG A 85 5.55 4.94 5.50
N LEU A 86 4.45 4.93 4.75
CA LEU A 86 4.49 4.85 3.30
C LEU A 86 4.78 6.22 2.69
N GLU A 87 5.60 6.23 1.65
CA GLU A 87 5.73 7.37 0.76
C GLU A 87 4.47 7.47 -0.11
N VAL A 88 3.78 8.62 -0.06
CA VAL A 88 2.60 8.88 -0.88
C VAL A 88 3.01 9.71 -2.08
N ARG A 89 2.74 9.21 -3.29
CA ARG A 89 3.00 9.91 -4.55
C ARG A 89 1.70 10.26 -5.25
N GLU A 90 1.72 11.36 -6.00
CA GLU A 90 0.61 11.70 -6.88
C GLU A 90 0.47 10.67 -8.01
N TRP A 91 -0.77 10.30 -8.31
CA TRP A 91 -1.06 9.37 -9.39
C TRP A 91 -0.70 10.00 -10.74
N GLY A 92 0.27 9.40 -11.44
CA GLY A 92 0.74 9.89 -12.75
C GLY A 92 1.95 10.82 -12.70
N ALA A 93 2.42 11.20 -11.50
CA ALA A 93 3.74 11.83 -11.37
C ALA A 93 4.81 10.77 -11.69
N ARG A 94 5.54 10.98 -12.80
CA ARG A 94 6.70 10.17 -13.18
C ARG A 94 7.95 10.69 -12.47
#